data_AF-A0A524CWI8-F1
#
_entry.id   AF-A0A524CWI8-F1
#
_cell.length_a   1.000
_cell.length_b   1.000
_cell.length_c   1.000
_cell.angle_alpha   90.00
_cell.angle_beta   90.00
_cell.angle_gamma   90.00
#
_symmetry.space_group_name_H-M   'P 1'
#
loop_
_entity.id
_entity.type
_entity.pdbx_description
1 polymer ?
#
loop_
_entity_poly.entity_id
_entity_poly.type
_entity_poly.pdbx_seq_one_letter_code
_entity_poly.pdbx_strand_id
1 'polypeptide(L)'
;MDHLDVNLSIKWKLYDEIPEVFHKTKFTLRRLKSKKNLVFDISFIEGPNDFPSNIILKLFNTPNFQRELEILQILKKQNLNVPSILFYKNPYLVLEKIQGSNICDFINDNLMQVKTINELNGNTRHNLLWSINNLAKWFAKLHSNNVISQTIEQESLVLNKSDARLRDFIIDKDKNVIYGLDFEEAYEGNHLDDLAWVCCSLLDTNPGIFELEEPYHKIELINQFIKQYYKINTDFKFSFSYFANTIIEDLNIVIKRRDLSIGNLNKSRILNNLKKEF
;
A
#
# COMPACT_ATOMS: atom_id res chain seq x y z
N MET A 1 14.98 -19.50 19.50
CA MET A 1 13.57 -19.94 19.57
C MET A 1 13.17 -20.27 18.15
N ASP A 2 13.03 -21.54 17.83
CA ASP A 2 12.80 -21.98 16.46
C ASP A 2 11.41 -21.54 15.98
N HIS A 3 11.27 -21.31 14.67
CA HIS A 3 10.00 -20.92 14.05
C HIS A 3 8.84 -21.89 14.39
N LEU A 4 9.15 -23.14 14.73
CA LEU A 4 8.18 -24.16 15.12
C LEU A 4 7.57 -23.89 16.51
N ASP A 5 8.39 -23.47 17.48
CA ASP A 5 7.96 -23.21 18.86
C ASP A 5 7.05 -21.98 18.96
N VAL A 6 7.36 -20.94 18.17
CA VAL A 6 6.53 -19.73 18.07
C VAL A 6 5.16 -20.08 17.48
N ASN A 7 5.12 -20.91 16.44
CA ASN A 7 3.85 -21.30 15.81
C ASN A 7 2.99 -22.16 16.74
N LEU A 8 3.58 -23.09 17.50
CA LEU A 8 2.84 -23.92 18.46
C LEU A 8 2.29 -23.09 19.62
N SER A 9 3.09 -22.20 20.20
CA SER A 9 2.63 -21.33 21.30
C SER A 9 1.48 -20.40 20.86
N ILE A 10 1.55 -19.87 19.65
CA ILE A 10 0.48 -19.03 19.09
C ILE A 10 -0.78 -19.85 18.87
N LYS A 11 -0.70 -21.06 18.29
CA LYS A 11 -1.89 -21.90 18.07
C LYS A 11 -2.70 -22.11 19.34
N TRP A 12 -2.04 -22.47 20.44
CA TRP A 12 -2.71 -22.66 21.72
C TRP A 12 -3.41 -21.39 22.19
N LYS A 13 -2.74 -20.23 22.13
CA LYS A 13 -3.36 -18.94 22.44
C LYS A 13 -4.58 -18.64 21.57
N LEU A 14 -4.55 -18.96 20.28
CA LEU A 14 -5.70 -18.70 19.40
C LEU A 14 -6.91 -19.58 19.76
N TYR A 15 -6.70 -20.84 20.16
CA TYR A 15 -7.81 -21.68 20.64
C TYR A 15 -8.47 -21.12 21.91
N ASP A 16 -7.66 -20.57 22.83
CA ASP A 16 -8.14 -20.08 24.13
C ASP A 16 -8.71 -18.67 24.05
N GLU A 17 -8.06 -17.77 23.31
CA GLU A 17 -8.38 -16.33 23.32
C GLU A 17 -9.43 -15.95 22.27
N ILE A 18 -9.57 -16.71 21.19
CA ILE A 18 -10.55 -16.47 20.12
C ILE A 18 -11.22 -17.78 19.66
N PRO A 19 -11.87 -18.51 20.59
CA PRO A 19 -12.51 -19.80 20.30
C PRO A 19 -13.60 -19.70 19.23
N GLU A 20 -14.23 -18.53 19.05
CA GLU A 20 -15.25 -18.28 18.02
C GLU A 20 -14.73 -18.52 16.60
N VAL A 21 -13.42 -18.37 16.39
CA VAL A 21 -12.77 -18.56 15.08
C VAL A 21 -12.06 -19.90 15.00
N PHE A 22 -11.46 -20.37 16.10
CA PHE A 22 -10.50 -21.50 16.05
C PHE A 22 -10.98 -22.78 16.73
N HIS A 23 -12.00 -22.76 17.58
CA HIS A 23 -12.38 -23.92 18.39
C HIS A 23 -12.65 -25.18 17.54
N LYS A 24 -11.97 -26.28 17.87
CA LYS A 24 -12.04 -27.61 17.21
C LYS A 24 -11.64 -27.64 15.72
N THR A 25 -11.11 -26.55 15.18
CA THR A 25 -10.67 -26.48 13.78
C THR A 25 -9.18 -26.76 13.67
N LYS A 26 -8.80 -27.71 12.81
CA LYS A 26 -7.38 -27.90 12.47
C LYS A 26 -6.98 -26.87 11.42
N PHE A 27 -5.87 -26.16 11.66
CA PHE A 27 -5.36 -25.15 10.73
C PHE A 27 -3.84 -25.14 10.64
N THR A 28 -3.34 -24.61 9.52
CA THR A 28 -1.95 -24.22 9.32
C THR A 28 -1.82 -22.71 9.43
N LEU A 29 -0.67 -22.25 9.90
CA LEU A 29 -0.36 -20.81 9.97
C LEU A 29 1.00 -20.56 9.34
N ARG A 30 1.07 -19.50 8.54
CA ARG A 30 2.30 -19.00 7.93
C ARG A 30 2.46 -17.55 8.32
N ARG A 31 3.53 -17.24 9.04
CA ARG A 31 3.87 -15.86 9.39
C ARG A 31 4.26 -15.09 8.12
N LEU A 32 3.61 -13.95 7.90
CA LEU A 32 3.96 -13.00 6.85
C LEU A 32 5.00 -12.00 7.36
N LYS A 33 5.79 -11.44 6.44
CA LYS A 33 6.81 -10.45 6.77
C LYS A 33 6.14 -9.12 7.11
N SER A 34 6.06 -8.80 8.39
CA SER A 34 5.62 -7.50 8.90
C SER A 34 6.56 -7.02 9.99
N LYS A 35 6.76 -5.69 10.07
CA LYS A 35 7.70 -5.06 10.99
C LYS A 35 7.07 -4.66 12.32
N LYS A 36 5.84 -4.13 12.28
CA LYS A 36 5.14 -3.58 13.45
C LYS A 36 4.28 -4.65 14.13
N ASN A 37 3.44 -5.31 13.34
CA ASN A 37 2.44 -6.26 13.80
C ASN A 37 2.79 -7.70 13.40
N LEU A 38 2.28 -8.68 14.13
CA LEU A 38 2.41 -10.09 13.73
C LEU A 38 1.24 -10.44 12.82
N VAL A 39 1.55 -10.73 11.56
CA VAL A 39 0.54 -11.07 10.54
C VAL A 39 0.71 -12.53 10.14
N PHE A 40 -0.40 -13.27 10.12
CA PHE A 40 -0.43 -14.69 9.77
C PHE A 40 -1.45 -14.95 8.66
N ASP A 41 -1.00 -15.70 7.67
CA ASP A 41 -1.86 -16.36 6.69
C ASP A 41 -2.29 -17.71 7.26
N ILE A 42 -3.58 -17.88 7.50
CA ILE A 42 -4.14 -19.07 8.13
C ILE A 42 -4.99 -19.82 7.10
N SER A 43 -4.79 -21.14 7.05
CA SER A 43 -5.57 -22.04 6.20
C SER A 43 -6.18 -23.15 7.05
N PHE A 44 -7.50 -23.26 7.03
CA PHE A 44 -8.22 -24.32 7.73
C PHE A 44 -8.20 -25.60 6.90
N ILE A 45 -7.97 -26.75 7.55
CA ILE A 45 -7.94 -28.07 6.91
C ILE A 45 -9.37 -28.54 6.62
N GLU A 46 -10.26 -28.32 7.58
CA GLU A 46 -11.71 -28.48 7.43
C GLU A 46 -12.30 -27.09 7.71
N GLY A 47 -12.98 -26.52 6.72
CA GLY A 47 -13.45 -25.13 6.79
C GLY A 47 -14.38 -24.93 8.00
N PRO A 48 -14.20 -23.85 8.79
CA PRO A 48 -15.21 -23.47 9.78
C PRO A 48 -16.52 -23.16 9.04
N ASN A 49 -17.67 -23.54 9.59
CA ASN A 49 -18.96 -23.24 8.94
C ASN A 49 -19.16 -21.73 8.70
N ASP A 50 -18.61 -20.90 9.59
CA ASP A 50 -18.85 -19.46 9.64
C ASP A 50 -17.70 -18.60 9.08
N PHE A 51 -16.60 -19.22 8.64
CA PHE A 51 -15.42 -18.51 8.12
C PHE A 51 -14.92 -19.12 6.80
N PRO A 52 -14.32 -18.31 5.92
CA PRO A 52 -13.70 -18.83 4.71
C PRO A 52 -12.51 -19.75 5.04
N SER A 53 -12.17 -20.65 4.11
CA SER A 53 -11.06 -21.61 4.24
C SER A 53 -9.70 -20.96 4.49
N ASN A 54 -9.54 -19.68 4.13
CA ASN A 54 -8.33 -18.91 4.32
C ASN A 54 -8.64 -17.51 4.86
N ILE A 55 -7.87 -17.09 5.87
CA ILE A 55 -8.02 -15.80 6.54
C ILE A 55 -6.64 -15.17 6.79
N ILE A 56 -6.64 -13.86 7.02
CA ILE A 56 -5.48 -13.14 7.56
C ILE A 56 -5.74 -12.78 9.01
N LEU A 57 -4.85 -13.19 9.91
CA LEU A 57 -4.86 -12.76 11.30
C LEU A 57 -3.78 -11.69 11.50
N LYS A 58 -4.18 -10.51 11.96
CA LYS A 58 -3.28 -9.44 12.39
C LYS A 58 -3.35 -9.30 13.91
N LEU A 59 -2.22 -9.53 14.57
CA LEU A 59 -2.03 -9.31 16.00
C LEU A 59 -1.26 -8.01 16.19
N PHE A 60 -1.91 -7.04 16.83
CA PHE A 60 -1.38 -5.70 17.03
C PHE A 60 -0.43 -5.65 18.22
N ASN A 61 0.77 -5.11 17.98
CA ASN A 61 1.72 -4.73 19.03
C ASN A 61 1.76 -3.21 19.23
N THR A 62 0.92 -2.47 18.51
CA THR A 62 0.80 -1.01 18.54
C THR A 62 -0.61 -0.62 19.00
N PRO A 63 -0.82 0.62 19.50
CA PRO A 63 -2.15 1.09 19.88
C PRO A 63 -3.09 1.34 18.69
N ASN A 64 -2.66 1.05 17.45
CA ASN A 64 -3.39 1.41 16.23
C ASN A 64 -4.50 0.42 15.84
N PHE A 65 -4.78 -0.60 16.66
CA PHE A 65 -5.87 -1.56 16.45
C PHE A 65 -7.21 -0.87 16.20
N GLN A 66 -7.60 0.05 17.09
CA GLN A 66 -8.91 0.70 17.02
C GLN A 66 -9.03 1.57 15.77
N ARG A 67 -7.95 2.28 15.42
CA ARG A 67 -7.88 3.14 14.23
C ARG A 67 -8.07 2.33 12.95
N GLU A 68 -7.34 1.22 12.78
CA GLU A 68 -7.49 0.39 11.58
C GLU A 68 -8.88 -0.24 11.48
N LEU A 69 -9.45 -0.69 12.62
CA LEU A 69 -10.80 -1.24 12.67
C LEU A 69 -11.83 -0.22 12.17
N GLU A 70 -11.81 0.99 12.71
CA GLU A 70 -12.75 2.07 12.35
C GLU A 70 -12.63 2.47 10.88
N ILE A 71 -11.39 2.66 10.40
CA ILE A 71 -11.13 3.02 9.00
C ILE A 71 -11.64 1.90 8.06
N LEU A 72 -11.31 0.64 8.32
CA LEU A 72 -11.79 -0.46 7.48
C LEU A 72 -13.33 -0.55 7.44
N GLN A 73 -14.00 -0.32 8.57
CA GLN A 73 -15.47 -0.28 8.61
C GLN A 73 -16.05 0.88 7.78
N ILE A 74 -15.47 2.07 7.86
CA ILE A 74 -15.88 3.24 7.07
C ILE A 74 -15.67 2.96 5.57
N LEU A 75 -14.48 2.52 5.19
CA LEU A 75 -14.11 2.28 3.79
C LEU A 75 -14.95 1.16 3.17
N LYS A 76 -15.29 0.12 3.94
CA LYS A 76 -16.19 -0.95 3.47
C LYS A 76 -17.60 -0.41 3.17
N LYS A 77 -18.16 0.44 4.04
CA LYS A 77 -19.48 1.08 3.83
C LYS A 77 -19.49 1.98 2.58
N GLN A 78 -18.34 2.54 2.22
CA GLN A 78 -18.15 3.36 1.01
C GLN A 78 -17.93 2.53 -0.27
N ASN A 79 -18.04 1.20 -0.19
CA ASN A 79 -17.73 0.28 -1.28
C ASN A 79 -16.31 0.50 -1.83
N LEU A 80 -15.35 0.86 -0.98
CA LEU A 80 -13.94 0.85 -1.34
C LEU A 80 -13.42 -0.57 -1.23
N ASN A 81 -12.53 -0.96 -2.13
CA ASN A 81 -11.94 -2.29 -2.15
C ASN A 81 -10.89 -2.38 -1.04
N VAL A 82 -11.32 -2.90 0.10
CA VAL A 82 -10.53 -3.23 1.29
C VAL A 82 -10.96 -4.62 1.80
N PRO A 83 -10.12 -5.32 2.58
CA PRO A 83 -10.49 -6.59 3.18
C PRO A 83 -11.74 -6.46 4.06
N SER A 84 -12.63 -7.45 3.96
CA SER A 84 -13.74 -7.56 4.89
C SER A 84 -13.21 -7.95 6.28
N ILE A 85 -13.73 -7.32 7.33
CA ILE A 85 -13.48 -7.73 8.71
C ILE A 85 -14.37 -8.94 8.99
N LEU A 86 -13.75 -10.08 9.32
CA LEU A 86 -14.45 -11.32 9.63
C LEU A 86 -14.67 -11.49 11.13
N PHE A 87 -13.70 -11.03 11.93
CA PHE A 87 -13.77 -11.03 13.39
C PHE A 87 -12.81 -9.99 13.95
N TYR A 88 -13.10 -9.45 15.13
CA TYR A 88 -12.20 -8.55 15.84
C TYR A 88 -12.36 -8.70 17.35
N LYS A 89 -11.24 -8.70 18.07
CA LYS A 89 -11.14 -8.66 19.53
C LYS A 89 -9.75 -8.18 19.87
N ASN A 90 -9.59 -6.96 20.40
CA ASN A 90 -8.27 -6.40 20.71
C ASN A 90 -7.41 -7.40 21.51
N PRO A 91 -6.17 -7.73 21.08
CA PRO A 91 -5.39 -7.14 19.97
C PRO A 91 -5.46 -7.88 18.62
N TYR A 92 -6.46 -8.73 18.40
CA TYR A 92 -6.65 -9.55 17.20
C TYR A 92 -7.65 -8.93 16.21
N LEU A 93 -7.25 -8.85 14.95
CA LEU A 93 -8.12 -8.53 13.82
C LEU A 93 -8.02 -9.66 12.78
N VAL A 94 -9.17 -10.25 12.45
CA VAL A 94 -9.28 -11.29 11.42
C VAL A 94 -9.92 -10.70 10.18
N LEU A 95 -9.19 -10.78 9.07
CA LEU A 95 -9.56 -10.19 7.79
C LEU A 95 -9.73 -11.28 6.72
N GLU A 96 -10.56 -10.96 5.73
CA GLU A 96 -10.63 -11.69 4.47
C GLU A 96 -9.24 -11.76 3.82
N LYS A 97 -8.84 -12.95 3.38
CA LYS A 97 -7.66 -13.12 2.55
C LYS A 97 -7.99 -12.71 1.11
N ILE A 98 -7.44 -11.58 0.70
CA ILE A 98 -7.54 -11.12 -0.69
C ILE A 98 -6.69 -12.00 -1.60
N GLN A 99 -7.31 -12.50 -2.67
CA GLN A 99 -6.63 -13.22 -3.73
C GLN A 99 -6.02 -12.24 -4.73
N GLY A 100 -4.91 -12.63 -5.34
CA GLY A 100 -4.25 -11.82 -6.36
C GLY A 100 -2.75 -11.64 -6.14
N SER A 101 -2.18 -10.67 -6.84
CA SER A 101 -0.75 -10.39 -6.84
C SER A 101 -0.44 -9.01 -6.25
N ASN A 102 0.67 -8.91 -5.53
CA ASN A 102 1.17 -7.64 -5.02
C ASN A 102 1.57 -6.70 -6.16
N ILE A 103 1.21 -5.41 -6.11
CA ILE A 103 1.56 -4.45 -7.16
C ILE A 103 3.07 -4.26 -7.27
N CYS A 104 3.77 -4.16 -6.13
CA CYS A 104 5.21 -3.95 -6.12
C CYS A 104 5.95 -5.12 -6.78
N ASP A 105 5.60 -6.36 -6.42
CA ASP A 105 6.22 -7.55 -6.98
C ASP A 105 5.93 -7.64 -8.49
N PHE A 106 4.70 -7.39 -8.91
CA PHE A 106 4.34 -7.36 -10.33
C PHE A 106 5.16 -6.33 -11.11
N ILE A 107 5.40 -5.13 -10.55
CA ILE A 107 6.23 -4.12 -11.20
C ILE A 107 7.69 -4.56 -11.26
N ASN A 108 8.25 -5.06 -10.16
CA ASN A 108 9.64 -5.52 -10.10
C ASN A 108 9.89 -6.64 -11.12
N ASP A 109 9.02 -7.64 -11.16
CA ASP A 109 9.15 -8.81 -12.03
C ASP A 109 9.14 -8.43 -13.52
N ASN A 110 8.53 -7.29 -13.88
CA ASN A 110 8.37 -6.87 -15.28
C ASN A 110 9.26 -5.70 -15.69
N LEU A 111 9.87 -4.94 -14.77
CA LEU A 111 10.65 -3.74 -15.11
C LEU A 111 12.15 -3.81 -14.82
N MET A 112 12.67 -4.88 -14.22
CA MET A 112 14.08 -4.98 -13.82
C MET A 112 15.11 -4.68 -14.93
N GLN A 113 14.80 -4.98 -16.18
CA GLN A 113 15.72 -4.82 -17.33
C GLN A 113 15.14 -3.94 -18.44
N VAL A 114 14.14 -3.14 -18.10
CA VAL A 114 13.36 -2.35 -19.06
C VAL A 114 13.75 -0.89 -18.93
N LYS A 115 14.18 -0.27 -20.03
CA LYS A 115 14.49 1.18 -20.01
C LYS A 115 13.21 1.99 -20.20
N THR A 116 12.38 1.57 -21.15
CA THR A 116 11.11 2.21 -21.52
C THR A 116 9.97 1.21 -21.52
N ILE A 117 8.74 1.61 -21.15
CA ILE A 117 7.62 0.65 -21.10
C ILE A 117 7.22 0.11 -22.48
N ASN A 118 7.72 0.72 -23.57
CA ASN A 118 7.50 0.27 -24.94
C ASN A 118 8.26 -1.00 -25.30
N GLU A 119 9.30 -1.36 -24.54
CA GLU A 119 10.02 -2.63 -24.69
C GLU A 119 9.22 -3.83 -24.17
N LEU A 120 8.19 -3.59 -23.36
CA LEU A 120 7.32 -4.63 -22.84
C LEU A 120 6.44 -5.21 -23.95
N ASN A 121 6.21 -6.52 -23.90
CA ASN A 121 5.21 -7.15 -24.76
C ASN A 121 3.81 -6.54 -24.50
N GLY A 122 2.93 -6.60 -25.51
CA GLY A 122 1.64 -5.91 -25.46
C GLY A 122 0.76 -6.27 -24.26
N ASN A 123 0.74 -7.54 -23.86
CA ASN A 123 -0.05 -8.01 -22.72
C ASN A 123 0.53 -7.52 -21.38
N THR A 124 1.85 -7.62 -21.19
CA THR A 124 2.53 -7.12 -19.99
C THR A 124 2.38 -5.60 -19.88
N ARG A 125 2.59 -4.86 -20.98
CA ARG A 125 2.41 -3.40 -20.99
C ARG A 125 0.98 -3.01 -20.64
N HIS A 126 -0.01 -3.69 -21.23
CA HIS A 126 -1.42 -3.47 -20.94
C HIS A 126 -1.71 -3.69 -19.45
N ASN A 127 -1.29 -4.82 -18.90
CA ASN A 127 -1.52 -5.16 -17.49
C ASN A 127 -0.84 -4.17 -16.54
N LEU A 128 0.38 -3.73 -16.85
CA LEU A 128 1.10 -2.71 -16.07
C LEU A 128 0.35 -1.38 -16.04
N LEU A 129 -0.02 -0.86 -17.21
CA LEU A 129 -0.79 0.40 -17.30
C LEU A 129 -2.16 0.27 -16.64
N TRP A 130 -2.81 -0.88 -16.81
CA TRP A 130 -4.07 -1.18 -16.13
C TRP A 130 -3.92 -1.14 -14.61
N SER A 131 -2.85 -1.72 -14.05
CA SER A 131 -2.58 -1.72 -12.61
C SER A 131 -2.38 -0.30 -12.09
N ILE A 132 -1.56 0.51 -12.76
CA ILE A 132 -1.32 1.90 -12.37
C ILE A 132 -2.60 2.74 -12.45
N ASN A 133 -3.38 2.56 -13.51
CA ASN A 133 -4.64 3.29 -13.68
C ASN A 133 -5.68 2.91 -12.61
N ASN A 134 -5.76 1.64 -12.23
CA ASN A 134 -6.68 1.22 -11.17
C ASN A 134 -6.19 1.62 -9.77
N LEU A 135 -4.87 1.73 -9.55
CA LEU A 135 -4.33 2.27 -8.32
C LEU A 135 -4.71 3.75 -8.19
N ALA A 136 -4.56 4.53 -9.27
CA ALA A 136 -4.98 5.93 -9.33
C ALA A 136 -6.48 6.09 -9.07
N LYS A 137 -7.32 5.23 -9.67
CA LYS A 137 -8.78 5.19 -9.41
C LYS A 137 -9.09 4.89 -7.95
N TRP A 138 -8.35 3.96 -7.35
CA TRP A 138 -8.54 3.57 -5.96
C TRP A 138 -8.27 4.76 -5.02
N PHE A 139 -7.13 5.46 -5.19
CA PHE A 139 -6.83 6.67 -4.41
C PHE A 139 -7.80 7.81 -4.71
N ALA A 140 -8.19 8.00 -5.97
CA ALA A 140 -9.16 9.03 -6.32
C ALA A 140 -10.48 8.82 -5.57
N LYS A 141 -10.95 7.56 -5.50
CA LYS A 141 -12.16 7.20 -4.75
C LYS A 141 -11.97 7.32 -3.24
N LEU A 142 -10.83 6.91 -2.68
CA LEU A 142 -10.52 7.10 -1.25
C LEU A 142 -10.66 8.59 -0.89
N HIS A 143 -9.96 9.46 -1.61
CA HIS A 143 -9.90 10.88 -1.28
C HIS A 143 -11.22 11.61 -1.54
N SER A 144 -11.88 11.36 -2.68
CA SER A 144 -13.16 12.02 -3.02
C SER A 144 -14.31 11.59 -2.10
N ASN A 145 -14.30 10.34 -1.61
CA ASN A 145 -15.30 9.87 -0.65
C ASN A 145 -15.07 10.41 0.78
N ASN A 146 -13.89 10.95 1.07
CA ASN A 146 -13.47 11.31 2.42
C ASN A 146 -12.83 12.72 2.45
N VAL A 147 -13.49 13.68 1.82
CA VAL A 147 -13.09 15.10 1.89
C VAL A 147 -13.45 15.65 3.27
N ILE A 148 -12.46 16.19 3.98
CA ILE A 148 -12.62 16.85 5.28
C ILE A 148 -12.89 18.34 5.07
N SER A 149 -12.06 18.98 4.24
CA SER A 149 -12.28 20.36 3.83
C SER A 149 -11.72 20.63 2.45
N GLN A 150 -12.41 21.51 1.73
CA GLN A 150 -11.99 22.02 0.44
C GLN A 150 -12.36 23.50 0.40
N THR A 151 -11.36 24.38 0.44
CA THR A 151 -11.59 25.81 0.31
C THR A 151 -11.08 26.30 -1.04
N ILE A 152 -11.61 27.44 -1.50
CA ILE A 152 -11.22 28.05 -2.76
C ILE A 152 -9.73 28.42 -2.76
N GLU A 153 -9.10 28.56 -1.59
CA GLU A 153 -7.72 29.07 -1.44
C GLU A 153 -6.73 28.02 -0.93
N GLN A 154 -7.19 26.89 -0.35
CA GLN A 154 -6.33 25.86 0.21
C GLN A 154 -6.38 24.53 -0.56
N GLU A 155 -5.38 23.70 -0.29
CA GLU A 155 -5.24 22.33 -0.79
C GLU A 155 -6.36 21.44 -0.20
N SER A 156 -6.85 20.45 -0.96
CA SER A 156 -7.90 19.54 -0.48
C SER A 156 -7.39 18.68 0.67
N LEU A 157 -8.03 18.80 1.85
CA LEU A 157 -7.78 17.95 3.00
C LEU A 157 -8.72 16.74 2.95
N VAL A 158 -8.14 15.54 3.03
CA VAL A 158 -8.83 14.27 2.86
C VAL A 158 -8.31 13.24 3.85
N LEU A 159 -9.01 12.11 3.98
CA LEU A 159 -8.44 10.91 4.58
C LEU A 159 -7.36 10.33 3.66
N ASN A 160 -6.11 10.48 4.04
CA ASN A 160 -4.96 9.79 3.46
C ASN A 160 -4.85 8.38 4.05
N LYS A 161 -4.51 7.40 3.21
CA LYS A 161 -4.15 6.04 3.61
C LYS A 161 -2.90 6.03 4.47
N SER A 162 -1.92 6.90 4.17
CA SER A 162 -0.57 6.87 4.75
C SER A 162 0.21 5.59 4.41
N ASP A 163 1.54 5.67 4.47
CA ASP A 163 2.48 4.61 4.06
C ASP A 163 2.00 3.90 2.77
N ALA A 164 1.65 4.68 1.75
CA ALA A 164 1.05 4.27 0.48
C ALA A 164 2.00 3.46 -0.44
N ARG A 165 2.76 2.53 0.14
CA ARG A 165 3.71 1.70 -0.60
C ARG A 165 2.94 0.74 -1.48
N LEU A 166 3.52 0.45 -2.65
CA LEU A 166 2.92 -0.48 -3.61
C LEU A 166 2.75 -1.91 -3.06
N ARG A 167 3.48 -2.26 -1.99
CA ARG A 167 3.31 -3.56 -1.32
C ARG A 167 2.02 -3.67 -0.52
N ASP A 168 1.39 -2.56 -0.19
CA ASP A 168 0.15 -2.54 0.59
C ASP A 168 -1.08 -2.55 -0.35
N PHE A 169 -0.88 -3.00 -1.59
CA PHE A 169 -1.91 -3.14 -2.61
C PHE A 169 -1.85 -4.50 -3.32
N ILE A 170 -3.02 -5.11 -3.50
CA ILE A 170 -3.19 -6.38 -4.24
C ILE A 170 -4.07 -6.15 -5.46
N ILE A 171 -3.62 -6.67 -6.59
CA ILE A 171 -4.36 -6.77 -7.84
C ILE A 171 -5.10 -8.10 -7.87
N ASP A 172 -6.42 -8.04 -7.98
CA ASP A 172 -7.27 -9.18 -8.35
C ASP A 172 -7.70 -8.98 -9.81
N LYS A 173 -7.02 -9.65 -10.74
CA LYS A 173 -7.27 -9.49 -12.19
C LYS A 173 -8.61 -10.10 -12.59
N ASP A 174 -9.02 -11.19 -11.94
CA ASP A 174 -10.27 -11.89 -12.25
C ASP A 174 -11.47 -11.01 -11.91
N LYS A 175 -11.41 -10.30 -10.78
CA LYS A 175 -12.42 -9.32 -10.38
C LYS A 175 -12.18 -7.92 -10.95
N ASN A 176 -11.07 -7.70 -11.65
CA ASN A 176 -10.70 -6.41 -12.22
C ASN A 176 -10.66 -5.27 -11.17
N VAL A 177 -10.06 -5.54 -10.00
CA VAL A 177 -9.98 -4.57 -8.89
C VAL A 177 -8.59 -4.52 -8.26
N ILE A 178 -8.33 -3.41 -7.58
CA ILE A 178 -7.21 -3.26 -6.64
C ILE A 178 -7.77 -3.11 -5.24
N TYR A 179 -7.17 -3.84 -4.30
CA TYR A 179 -7.45 -3.73 -2.87
C TYR A 179 -6.34 -2.95 -2.18
N GLY A 180 -6.71 -2.00 -1.32
CA GLY A 180 -5.78 -1.36 -0.38
C GLY A 180 -5.76 -2.12 0.94
N LEU A 181 -4.58 -2.23 1.55
CA LEU A 181 -4.33 -2.93 2.81
C LEU A 181 -3.60 -2.01 3.80
N ASP A 182 -3.55 -2.39 5.07
CA ASP A 182 -2.74 -1.74 6.11
C ASP A 182 -3.09 -0.25 6.32
N PHE A 183 -4.14 0.00 7.10
CA PHE A 183 -4.69 1.35 7.35
C PHE A 183 -4.36 1.90 8.74
N GLU A 184 -3.46 1.24 9.46
CA GLU A 184 -3.11 1.60 10.84
C GLU A 184 -2.50 3.00 11.00
N GLU A 185 -1.98 3.58 9.91
CA GLU A 185 -1.38 4.93 9.88
C GLU A 185 -2.23 5.97 9.14
N ALA A 186 -3.42 5.60 8.64
CA ALA A 186 -4.28 6.50 7.86
C ALA A 186 -4.58 7.79 8.63
N TYR A 187 -4.52 8.98 8.04
CA TYR A 187 -4.71 10.26 8.73
C TYR A 187 -5.37 11.30 7.85
N GLU A 188 -5.87 12.39 8.45
CA GLU A 188 -6.43 13.51 7.72
C GLU A 188 -5.33 14.49 7.32
N GLY A 189 -5.18 14.77 6.02
CA GLY A 189 -4.10 15.61 5.53
C GLY A 189 -4.27 16.00 4.07
N ASN A 190 -3.23 16.58 3.48
CA ASN A 190 -3.26 16.94 2.07
C ASN A 190 -3.20 15.66 1.22
N HIS A 191 -4.13 15.52 0.27
CA HIS A 191 -4.16 14.39 -0.68
C HIS A 191 -2.84 14.18 -1.44
N LEU A 192 -2.03 15.23 -1.60
CA LEU A 192 -0.72 15.15 -2.24
C LEU A 192 0.27 14.28 -1.48
N ASP A 193 0.08 14.05 -0.18
CA ASP A 193 0.94 13.19 0.64
C ASP A 193 0.90 11.74 0.14
N ASP A 194 -0.30 11.19 -0.03
CA ASP A 194 -0.47 9.83 -0.57
C ASP A 194 0.03 9.75 -2.01
N LEU A 195 -0.23 10.77 -2.85
CA LEU A 195 0.27 10.77 -4.22
C LEU A 195 1.80 10.80 -4.29
N ALA A 196 2.45 11.61 -3.45
CA ALA A 196 3.90 11.72 -3.37
C ALA A 196 4.50 10.39 -2.92
N TRP A 197 3.90 9.76 -1.91
CA TRP A 197 4.39 8.49 -1.40
C TRP A 197 4.22 7.33 -2.40
N VAL A 198 3.13 7.30 -3.17
CA VAL A 198 2.96 6.35 -4.30
C VAL A 198 4.06 6.58 -5.34
N CYS A 199 4.33 7.83 -5.71
CA CYS A 199 5.39 8.16 -6.66
C CYS A 199 6.77 7.76 -6.13
N CYS A 200 7.06 8.03 -4.86
CA CYS A 200 8.27 7.57 -4.20
C CYS A 200 8.36 6.04 -4.19
N SER A 201 7.25 5.34 -3.96
CA SER A 201 7.23 3.88 -3.98
C SER A 201 7.41 3.30 -5.39
N LEU A 202 6.98 4.00 -6.45
CA LEU A 202 7.29 3.66 -7.85
C LEU A 202 8.77 3.89 -8.15
N LEU A 203 9.36 4.97 -7.64
CA LEU A 203 10.79 5.23 -7.77
C LEU A 203 11.64 4.17 -7.06
N ASP A 204 11.19 3.65 -5.92
CA ASP A 204 11.89 2.64 -5.11
C ASP A 204 11.56 1.17 -5.47
N THR A 205 10.78 0.90 -6.54
CA THR A 205 10.72 -0.47 -7.10
C THR A 205 12.09 -0.91 -7.61
N ASN A 206 12.37 -2.21 -7.76
CA ASN A 206 13.67 -2.73 -8.15
C ASN A 206 13.89 -2.72 -9.68
N PRO A 207 14.99 -2.13 -10.20
CA PRO A 207 16.01 -1.33 -9.52
C PRO A 207 15.48 0.03 -9.07
N GLY A 208 15.90 0.51 -7.90
CA GLY A 208 15.44 1.79 -7.36
C GLY A 208 16.07 2.98 -8.10
N ILE A 209 15.53 4.17 -7.84
CA ILE A 209 15.98 5.41 -8.49
C ILE A 209 17.47 5.70 -8.30
N PHE A 210 18.06 5.28 -7.19
CA PHE A 210 19.48 5.48 -6.90
C PHE A 210 20.40 4.48 -7.60
N GLU A 211 19.82 3.43 -8.19
CA GLU A 211 20.52 2.40 -8.97
C GLU A 211 20.36 2.60 -10.48
N LEU A 212 19.58 3.60 -10.90
CA LEU A 212 19.27 3.87 -12.29
C LEU A 212 19.94 5.16 -12.76
N GLU A 213 20.61 5.09 -13.89
CA GLU A 213 21.09 6.28 -14.61
C GLU A 213 19.91 7.05 -15.23
N GLU A 214 18.98 6.33 -15.87
CA GLU A 214 17.82 6.90 -16.54
C GLU A 214 16.51 6.19 -16.16
N PRO A 215 15.68 6.77 -15.28
CA PRO A 215 14.48 6.13 -14.74
C PRO A 215 13.21 6.33 -15.60
N TYR A 216 13.32 6.42 -16.93
CA TYR A 216 12.22 6.85 -17.81
C TYR A 216 10.92 6.07 -17.63
N HIS A 217 11.00 4.73 -17.57
CA HIS A 217 9.82 3.89 -17.36
C HIS A 217 9.09 4.22 -16.04
N LYS A 218 9.81 4.52 -14.94
CA LYS A 218 9.19 4.91 -13.65
C LYS A 218 8.52 6.27 -13.75
N ILE A 219 9.16 7.24 -14.41
CA ILE A 219 8.59 8.57 -14.64
C ILE A 219 7.32 8.46 -15.50
N GLU A 220 7.32 7.57 -16.49
CA GLU A 220 6.13 7.31 -17.30
C GLU A 220 4.98 6.75 -16.47
N LEU A 221 5.22 5.77 -15.60
CA LEU A 221 4.19 5.24 -14.69
C LEU A 221 3.66 6.30 -13.72
N ILE A 222 4.54 7.14 -13.17
CA ILE A 222 4.15 8.29 -12.32
C ILE A 222 3.24 9.24 -13.08
N ASN A 223 3.61 9.59 -14.31
CA ASN A 223 2.79 10.46 -15.16
C ASN A 223 1.42 9.84 -15.44
N GLN A 224 1.35 8.53 -15.70
CA GLN A 224 0.07 7.84 -15.90
C GLN A 224 -0.78 7.85 -14.62
N PHE A 225 -0.17 7.56 -13.46
CA PHE A 225 -0.84 7.58 -12.16
C PHE A 225 -1.46 8.95 -11.86
N ILE A 226 -0.65 10.02 -11.90
CA ILE A 226 -1.08 11.38 -11.59
C ILE A 226 -2.17 11.85 -12.57
N LYS A 227 -1.98 11.63 -13.88
CA LYS A 227 -2.98 11.99 -14.89
C LYS A 227 -4.31 11.27 -14.65
N GLN A 228 -4.27 9.98 -14.38
CA GLN A 228 -5.47 9.19 -14.16
C GLN A 228 -6.19 9.56 -12.85
N TYR A 229 -5.45 9.95 -11.81
CA TYR A 229 -6.02 10.46 -10.55
C TYR A 229 -6.78 11.77 -10.78
N TYR A 230 -6.14 12.77 -11.39
CA TYR A 230 -6.75 14.09 -11.63
C TYR A 230 -7.83 14.08 -12.72
N LYS A 231 -7.87 13.05 -13.58
CA LYS A 231 -9.00 12.82 -14.48
C LYS A 231 -10.30 12.54 -13.72
N ILE A 232 -10.21 12.01 -12.50
CA ILE A 232 -11.37 11.67 -11.65
C ILE A 232 -11.62 12.78 -10.64
N ASN A 233 -10.56 13.25 -9.97
CA ASN A 233 -10.64 14.31 -8.96
C ASN A 233 -10.31 15.67 -9.59
N THR A 234 -11.15 16.13 -10.52
CA THR A 234 -10.91 17.36 -11.31
C THR A 234 -10.88 18.63 -10.46
N ASP A 235 -11.59 18.62 -9.33
CA ASP A 235 -11.72 19.79 -8.44
C ASP A 235 -10.56 19.89 -7.44
N PHE A 236 -9.67 18.89 -7.41
CA PHE A 236 -8.53 18.87 -6.51
C PHE A 236 -7.39 19.68 -7.12
N LYS A 237 -6.83 20.60 -6.33
CA LYS A 237 -5.72 21.45 -6.76
C LYS A 237 -4.38 20.73 -6.62
N PHE A 238 -3.55 20.82 -7.65
CA PHE A 238 -2.18 20.30 -7.61
C PHE A 238 -1.17 21.42 -7.33
N SER A 239 -0.45 21.29 -6.22
CA SER A 239 0.64 22.18 -5.82
C SER A 239 1.98 21.52 -6.12
N PHE A 240 2.62 21.90 -7.22
CA PHE A 240 3.91 21.32 -7.62
C PHE A 240 5.00 21.52 -6.56
N SER A 241 5.03 22.70 -5.91
CA SER A 241 6.04 22.98 -4.89
C SER A 241 5.86 22.10 -3.65
N TYR A 242 4.62 21.90 -3.20
CA TYR A 242 4.31 21.00 -2.08
C TYR A 242 4.69 19.57 -2.44
N PHE A 243 4.13 19.06 -3.55
CA PHE A 243 4.37 17.71 -4.03
C PHE A 243 5.86 17.37 -4.20
N ALA A 244 6.64 18.29 -4.79
CA ALA A 244 8.08 18.10 -4.96
C ALA A 244 8.83 18.07 -3.62
N ASN A 245 8.41 18.86 -2.62
CA ASN A 245 8.99 18.81 -1.29
C ASN A 245 8.68 17.46 -0.62
N THR A 246 7.42 17.01 -0.67
CA THR A 246 6.98 15.74 -0.09
C THR A 246 7.75 14.56 -0.69
N ILE A 247 7.91 14.50 -2.03
CA ILE A 247 8.73 13.45 -2.66
C ILE A 247 10.17 13.43 -2.13
N ILE A 248 10.79 14.59 -1.91
CA ILE A 248 12.16 14.66 -1.38
C ILE A 248 12.22 14.13 0.06
N GLU A 249 11.22 14.46 0.88
CA GLU A 249 11.10 13.97 2.25
C GLU A 249 10.92 12.44 2.27
N ASP A 250 10.06 11.91 1.41
CA ASP A 250 9.79 10.48 1.28
C ASP A 250 11.03 9.71 0.80
N LEU A 251 11.76 10.25 -0.18
CA LEU A 251 13.01 9.68 -0.65
C LEU A 251 14.09 9.66 0.43
N ASN A 252 14.14 10.68 1.30
CA ASN A 252 15.05 10.68 2.46
C ASN A 252 14.70 9.55 3.45
N ILE A 253 13.41 9.25 3.63
CA ILE A 253 12.98 8.11 4.44
C ILE A 253 13.43 6.79 3.78
N VAL A 254 13.31 6.67 2.45
CA VAL A 254 13.80 5.51 1.70
C VAL A 254 15.30 5.34 1.83
N ILE A 255 16.09 6.40 1.65
CA ILE A 255 17.56 6.41 1.81
C ILE A 255 17.95 5.86 3.18
N LYS A 256 17.34 6.39 4.25
CA LYS A 256 17.60 5.94 5.62
C LYS A 256 17.19 4.48 5.84
N ARG A 257 16.04 4.07 5.29
CA ARG A 257 15.53 2.69 5.43
C ARG A 257 16.40 1.66 4.71
N ARG A 258 17.00 2.05 3.59
CA ARG A 258 17.87 1.21 2.75
C ARG A 258 19.36 1.33 3.14
N ASP A 259 19.69 2.20 4.10
CA ASP A 259 21.06 2.47 4.55
C ASP A 259 21.99 2.87 3.39
N LEU A 260 21.51 3.77 2.51
CA LEU A 260 22.28 4.23 1.35
C LEU A 260 23.27 5.33 1.77
N SER A 261 24.49 5.29 1.23
CA SER A 261 25.58 6.23 1.53
C SER A 261 25.45 7.62 0.85
N ILE A 262 24.30 7.92 0.25
CA ILE A 262 24.07 9.11 -0.58
C ILE A 262 23.79 10.37 0.26
N GLY A 263 23.48 10.19 1.55
CA GLY A 263 23.09 11.27 2.47
C GLY A 263 21.70 11.85 2.14
N ASN A 264 21.28 12.88 2.89
CA ASN A 264 19.95 13.47 2.68
C ASN A 264 19.90 14.36 1.42
N LEU A 265 18.86 14.16 0.63
CA LEU A 265 18.43 15.03 -0.45
C LEU A 265 17.92 16.36 0.11
N ASN A 266 18.23 17.45 -0.59
CA ASN A 266 17.77 18.79 -0.27
C ASN A 266 17.41 19.53 -1.56
N LYS A 267 16.21 20.12 -1.61
CA LYS A 267 15.70 20.85 -2.77
C LYS A 267 16.63 21.95 -3.26
N SER A 268 17.20 22.76 -2.36
CA SER A 268 18.09 23.86 -2.76
C SER A 268 19.35 23.33 -3.43
N ARG A 269 19.91 22.23 -2.91
CA ARG A 269 21.07 21.55 -3.48
C ARG A 269 20.75 20.94 -4.86
N ILE A 270 19.60 20.29 -5.01
CA ILE A 270 19.14 19.72 -6.28
C ILE A 270 18.98 20.83 -7.33
N LEU A 271 18.26 21.91 -6.99
CA LEU A 271 18.05 23.04 -7.90
C LEU A 271 19.36 23.74 -8.28
N ASN A 272 20.29 23.89 -7.33
CA ASN A 272 21.59 24.49 -7.60
C ASN A 272 22.49 23.61 -8.49
N ASN A 273 22.37 22.28 -8.40
CA ASN A 273 23.09 21.37 -9.29
C ASN A 273 22.54 21.43 -10.72
N LEU A 274 21.21 21.43 -10.89
CA LEU A 274 20.59 21.58 -12.20
C LEU A 274 21.02 22.88 -12.89
N LYS A 275 21.09 23.99 -12.14
CA LYS A 275 21.57 25.29 -12.66
C LYS A 275 23.04 25.32 -13.08
N LYS A 276 23.85 24.32 -12.73
CA LYS A 276 25.25 24.23 -13.16
C LYS A 276 25.43 23.46 -14.47
N GLU A 277 24.42 22.68 -14.86
CA GLU A 277 24.42 21.88 -16.09
C GLU A 277 23.81 22.63 -17.28
N PHE A 278 23.28 23.84 -17.05
CA PHE A 278 22.76 24.79 -18.04
C PHE A 278 23.45 26.14 -17.88
#